data_AF-A8N3S8-F1
#
_entry.id   AF-A8N3S8-F1
#
_cell.length_a   1.000
_cell.length_b   1.000
_cell.length_c   1.000
_cell.angle_alpha   90.00
_cell.angle_beta   90.00
_cell.angle_gamma   90.00
#
_symmetry.space_group_name_H-M   'P 1'
#
loop_
_entity.id
_entity.type
_entity.pdbx_description
1 polymer ?
#
loop_
_entity_poly.entity_id
_entity_poly.type
_entity_poly.pdbx_seq_one_letter_code
_entity_poly.pdbx_strand_id
1 'polypeptide(L)'
;MYYDSDSSDECYDCRKCGASFSCGWDLNNHDSNQHAYYCDRCGRSFVNQAALQQHLENSSFHYYCVFCKRDFAEREWYGTHMLEYHERCHTCQIDFRHVDWLHRHYADTPDRHSFCLECKRHFSSPDNLKHHLASGLHQERTIECVAPRCQRRFISLPALLGHYDSGGCSEISRDHMDCFTRSVGGRGYIVADDDTHFYRCPLCDKRFLLFSGVAAHVEGGKCANEEERARVGESIWDILALFQQYH
;
A
#
# COMPACT_ATOMS: atom_id res chain seq x y z
N MET A 1 -43.12 19.22 76.58
CA MET A 1 -42.82 17.83 76.21
C MET A 1 -43.88 17.42 75.20
N TYR A 2 -43.66 17.25 73.91
CA TYR A 2 -42.47 17.14 73.06
C TYR A 2 -42.83 17.78 71.71
N TYR A 3 -41.89 18.46 71.05
CA TYR A 3 -41.99 18.69 69.60
C TYR A 3 -41.21 17.56 68.95
N ASP A 4 -41.89 16.66 68.26
CA ASP A 4 -41.26 15.72 67.35
C ASP A 4 -40.71 16.53 66.17
N SER A 5 -39.40 16.77 66.22
CA SER A 5 -38.62 17.27 65.10
C SER A 5 -38.43 16.13 64.11
N ASP A 6 -39.35 16.04 63.16
CA ASP A 6 -39.17 15.25 61.94
C ASP A 6 -38.13 15.98 61.08
N SER A 7 -36.85 15.86 61.45
CA SER A 7 -35.74 16.30 60.62
C SER A 7 -35.57 15.27 59.51
N SER A 8 -36.27 15.49 58.42
CA SER A 8 -35.86 15.03 57.09
C SER A 8 -34.48 15.62 56.79
N ASP A 9 -33.42 15.08 57.40
CA ASP A 9 -32.06 15.27 56.94
C ASP A 9 -31.97 14.61 55.57
N GLU A 10 -31.94 15.42 54.51
CA GLU A 10 -31.61 14.96 53.16
C GLU A 10 -30.26 14.22 53.22
N CYS A 11 -30.32 12.90 53.27
CA CYS A 11 -29.15 12.04 53.18
C CYS A 11 -28.64 12.06 51.74
N TYR A 12 -27.32 12.03 51.60
CA TYR A 12 -26.65 12.00 50.30
C TYR A 12 -26.32 10.55 49.97
N ASP A 13 -27.04 9.95 49.03
CA ASP A 13 -26.87 8.54 48.67
C ASP A 13 -25.86 8.35 47.54
N CYS A 14 -24.93 7.42 47.72
CA CYS A 14 -24.05 6.96 46.65
C CYS A 14 -24.83 6.09 45.67
N ARG A 15 -25.03 6.57 44.44
CA ARG A 15 -25.72 5.83 43.38
C ARG A 15 -24.99 4.56 42.91
N LYS A 16 -23.72 4.38 43.31
CA LYS A 16 -22.87 3.24 42.89
C LYS A 16 -22.93 2.07 43.88
N CYS A 17 -23.01 2.35 45.18
CA CYS A 17 -23.00 1.31 46.22
C CYS A 17 -24.19 1.37 47.19
N GLY A 18 -25.03 2.40 47.12
CA GLY A 18 -26.20 2.58 47.98
C GLY A 18 -25.88 3.05 49.40
N ALA A 19 -24.64 3.44 49.70
CA ALA A 19 -24.29 4.00 50.99
C ALA A 19 -24.86 5.41 51.16
N SER A 20 -25.46 5.69 52.32
CA SER A 20 -26.02 7.00 52.68
C SER A 20 -25.07 7.79 53.57
N PHE A 21 -24.94 9.08 53.30
CA PHE A 21 -24.04 9.98 54.03
C PHE A 21 -24.79 11.20 54.59
N SER A 22 -24.35 11.68 55.75
CA SER A 22 -24.93 12.84 56.43
C SER A 22 -24.66 14.17 55.72
N CYS A 23 -23.67 14.24 54.83
CA CYS A 23 -23.40 15.44 54.05
C CYS A 23 -22.72 15.14 52.70
N GLY A 24 -22.81 16.09 51.76
CA GLY A 24 -22.23 15.96 50.43
C GLY A 24 -20.70 15.87 50.41
N TRP A 25 -20.00 16.40 51.42
CA TRP A 25 -18.54 16.26 51.52
C TRP A 25 -18.12 14.82 51.79
N ASP A 26 -18.83 14.12 52.69
CA ASP A 26 -18.59 12.72 53.00
C ASP A 26 -18.89 11.82 51.80
N LEU A 27 -20.00 12.07 51.09
CA LEU A 27 -20.31 11.36 49.83
C LEU A 27 -19.21 11.59 48.79
N ASN A 28 -18.76 12.84 48.57
CA ASN A 28 -17.75 13.15 47.57
C ASN A 28 -16.39 12.51 47.91
N ASN A 29 -16.03 12.48 49.20
CA ASN A 29 -14.83 11.80 49.68
C ASN A 29 -14.94 10.28 49.51
N HIS A 30 -16.11 9.70 49.79
CA HIS A 30 -16.39 8.29 49.53
C HIS A 30 -16.26 7.95 48.05
N ASP A 31 -16.91 8.72 47.16
CA ASP A 31 -16.92 8.48 45.72
C ASP A 31 -15.49 8.56 45.14
N SER A 32 -14.70 9.53 45.58
CA SER A 32 -13.32 9.71 45.11
C SER A 32 -12.38 8.59 45.55
N ASN A 33 -12.62 7.97 46.71
CA ASN A 33 -11.74 6.92 47.25
C ASN A 33 -12.18 5.50 46.88
N GLN A 34 -13.49 5.22 46.88
CA GLN A 34 -14.04 3.87 46.67
C GLN A 34 -14.39 3.60 45.21
N HIS A 35 -14.61 4.66 44.43
CA HIS A 35 -15.02 4.58 43.03
C HIS A 35 -14.06 5.35 42.13
N ALA A 36 -12.76 5.35 42.44
CA ALA A 36 -11.74 5.97 41.60
C ALA A 36 -11.60 5.27 40.23
N TYR A 37 -11.81 3.95 40.20
CA TYR A 37 -11.77 3.14 38.98
C TYR A 37 -13.02 2.27 38.93
N TYR A 38 -14.05 2.69 38.22
CA TYR A 38 -15.31 1.95 38.14
C TYR A 38 -15.85 1.93 36.71
N CYS A 39 -16.70 0.94 36.43
CA CYS A 39 -17.37 0.81 35.15
C CYS A 39 -18.74 1.48 35.23
N ASP A 40 -18.96 2.55 34.45
CA ASP A 40 -20.24 3.29 34.41
C ASP A 40 -21.43 2.42 33.94
N ARG A 41 -21.16 1.32 33.23
CA ARG A 41 -22.22 0.44 32.69
C ARG A 41 -22.74 -0.57 33.71
N CYS A 42 -21.85 -1.20 34.48
CA CYS A 42 -22.24 -2.22 35.45
C CYS A 42 -22.08 -1.79 36.92
N GLY A 43 -21.55 -0.60 37.17
CA GLY A 43 -21.35 -0.03 38.51
C GLY A 43 -20.21 -0.65 39.32
N ARG A 44 -19.52 -1.67 38.79
CA ARG A 44 -18.43 -2.34 39.51
C ARG A 44 -17.22 -1.41 39.67
N SER A 45 -16.61 -1.46 40.85
CA SER A 45 -15.38 -0.74 41.17
C SER A 45 -14.18 -1.68 41.23
N PHE A 46 -13.01 -1.14 40.94
CA PHE A 46 -11.76 -1.86 40.74
C PHE A 46 -10.64 -1.21 41.54
N VAL A 47 -9.68 -2.02 41.97
CA VAL A 47 -8.56 -1.59 42.81
C VAL A 47 -7.58 -0.63 42.11
N ASN A 48 -7.53 -0.66 40.77
CA ASN A 48 -6.70 0.20 39.96
C ASN A 48 -7.21 0.30 38.52
N GLN A 49 -6.62 1.22 37.74
CA GLN A 49 -6.98 1.43 36.33
C GLN A 49 -6.75 0.19 35.46
N ALA A 50 -5.71 -0.61 35.70
CA ALA A 50 -5.41 -1.79 34.92
C ALA A 50 -6.50 -2.87 35.07
N ALA A 51 -7.00 -3.08 36.29
CA ALA A 51 -8.11 -3.98 36.57
C ALA A 51 -9.42 -3.50 35.92
N LEU A 52 -9.68 -2.19 35.90
CA LEU A 52 -10.82 -1.64 35.16
C LEU A 52 -10.67 -1.88 33.66
N GLN A 53 -9.50 -1.64 33.06
CA GLN A 53 -9.29 -1.87 31.62
C GLN A 53 -9.48 -3.35 31.26
N GLN A 54 -8.91 -4.26 32.04
CA GLN A 54 -9.11 -5.69 31.84
C GLN A 54 -10.59 -6.09 31.95
N HIS A 55 -11.34 -5.46 32.87
CA HIS A 55 -12.77 -5.66 32.95
C HIS A 55 -13.50 -5.15 31.71
N LEU A 56 -13.21 -3.93 31.23
CA LEU A 56 -13.87 -3.37 30.06
C LEU A 56 -13.66 -4.25 28.82
N GLU A 57 -12.43 -4.73 28.62
CA GLU A 57 -12.05 -5.62 27.52
C GLU A 57 -12.75 -6.99 27.56
N ASN A 58 -12.98 -7.53 28.76
CA ASN A 58 -13.50 -8.89 28.95
C ASN A 58 -14.92 -8.92 29.53
N SER A 59 -15.61 -7.79 29.54
CA SER A 59 -16.94 -7.68 30.14
C SER A 59 -17.95 -8.50 29.34
N SER A 60 -18.72 -9.34 30.02
CA SER A 60 -19.88 -10.01 29.41
C SER A 60 -21.13 -9.14 29.38
N PHE A 61 -21.09 -7.95 30.01
CA PHE A 61 -22.25 -7.08 30.22
C PHE A 61 -22.37 -5.97 29.17
N HIS A 62 -21.27 -5.63 28.50
CA HIS A 62 -21.21 -4.60 27.46
C HIS A 62 -20.07 -4.93 26.49
N TYR A 63 -20.03 -4.25 25.36
CA TYR A 63 -19.01 -4.42 24.34
C TYR A 63 -18.09 -3.20 24.31
N TYR A 64 -16.80 -3.42 24.45
CA TYR A 64 -15.79 -2.36 24.53
C TYR A 64 -14.91 -2.32 23.30
N CYS A 65 -14.82 -1.17 22.65
CA CYS A 65 -13.85 -0.95 21.59
C CYS A 65 -12.51 -0.50 22.18
N VAL A 66 -11.50 -1.37 22.11
CA VAL A 66 -10.14 -1.08 22.61
C VAL A 66 -9.43 0.05 21.87
N PHE A 67 -9.78 0.28 20.59
CA PHE A 67 -9.14 1.30 19.76
C PHE A 67 -9.65 2.70 20.06
N CYS A 68 -10.96 2.83 20.31
CA CYS A 68 -11.64 4.10 20.56
C CYS A 68 -11.97 4.34 22.03
N LYS A 69 -11.75 3.34 22.89
CA LYS A 69 -12.09 3.34 24.32
C LYS A 69 -13.56 3.67 24.57
N ARG A 70 -14.46 3.13 23.73
CA ARG A 70 -15.91 3.35 23.79
C ARG A 70 -16.65 2.09 24.20
N ASP A 71 -17.68 2.28 25.02
CA ASP A 71 -18.57 1.21 25.52
C ASP A 71 -19.95 1.23 24.87
N PHE A 72 -20.37 0.07 24.39
CA PHE A 72 -21.64 -0.16 23.73
C PHE A 72 -22.48 -1.14 24.54
N ALA A 73 -23.75 -0.83 24.75
CA ALA A 73 -24.66 -1.68 25.52
C ALA A 73 -25.06 -2.95 24.76
N GLU A 74 -25.14 -2.88 23.43
CA GLU A 74 -25.62 -3.99 22.60
C GLU A 74 -24.60 -4.37 21.53
N ARG A 75 -24.62 -5.64 21.14
CA ARG A 75 -23.69 -6.21 20.16
C ARG A 75 -23.84 -5.56 18.79
N GLU A 76 -25.07 -5.21 18.40
CA GLU A 76 -25.37 -4.64 17.09
C GLU A 76 -24.67 -3.29 16.91
N TRP A 77 -24.82 -2.37 17.86
CA TRP A 77 -24.14 -1.07 17.84
C TRP A 77 -22.61 -1.19 17.85
N TYR A 78 -22.07 -2.15 18.62
CA TYR A 78 -20.65 -2.44 18.60
C TYR A 78 -20.19 -2.97 17.24
N GLY A 79 -20.95 -3.89 16.64
CA GLY A 79 -20.66 -4.44 15.31
C GLY A 79 -20.64 -3.37 14.23
N THR A 80 -21.66 -2.51 14.20
CA THR A 80 -21.73 -1.35 13.28
C THR A 80 -20.55 -0.40 13.52
N HIS A 81 -20.23 -0.09 14.78
CA HIS A 81 -19.06 0.72 15.10
C HIS A 81 -17.75 0.11 14.56
N MET A 82 -17.56 -1.20 14.72
CA MET A 82 -16.37 -1.89 14.22
C MET A 82 -16.28 -1.89 12.70
N LEU A 83 -17.41 -1.96 11.99
CA LEU A 83 -17.44 -1.92 10.52
C LEU A 83 -17.27 -0.50 9.95
N GLU A 84 -17.77 0.53 10.64
CA GLU A 84 -17.75 1.91 10.14
C GLU A 84 -16.45 2.65 10.47
N TYR A 85 -15.82 2.34 11.61
CA TYR A 85 -14.70 3.13 12.14
C TYR A 85 -13.38 2.38 12.24
N HIS A 86 -13.37 1.06 11.99
CA HIS A 86 -12.18 0.24 12.06
C HIS A 86 -12.05 -0.61 10.81
N GLU A 87 -10.81 -1.03 10.55
CA GLU A 87 -10.47 -1.79 9.34
C GLU A 87 -10.29 -3.25 9.71
N ARG A 88 -10.97 -4.16 9.01
CA ARG A 88 -10.87 -5.60 9.27
C ARG A 88 -10.09 -6.32 8.19
N CYS A 89 -9.05 -7.04 8.61
CA CYS A 89 -8.46 -8.08 7.77
C CYS A 89 -9.40 -9.28 7.71
N HIS A 90 -10.06 -9.48 6.57
CA HIS A 90 -11.01 -10.59 6.41
C HIS A 90 -10.33 -11.97 6.36
N THR A 91 -9.06 -12.04 5.96
CA THR A 91 -8.31 -13.30 5.95
C THR A 91 -7.92 -13.75 7.35
N CYS A 92 -7.50 -12.81 8.21
CA CYS A 92 -7.04 -13.12 9.57
C CYS A 92 -8.11 -12.89 10.64
N GLN A 93 -9.23 -12.24 10.30
CA GLN A 93 -10.28 -11.82 11.23
C GLN A 93 -9.74 -10.94 12.37
N ILE A 94 -8.76 -10.09 12.04
CA ILE A 94 -8.14 -9.13 12.96
C ILE A 94 -8.60 -7.73 12.59
N ASP A 95 -9.02 -6.97 13.58
CA ASP A 95 -9.40 -5.57 13.46
C ASP A 95 -8.22 -4.64 13.71
N PHE A 96 -8.22 -3.50 13.02
CA PHE A 96 -7.19 -2.48 13.09
C PHE A 96 -7.83 -1.11 13.25
N ARG A 97 -7.19 -0.26 14.04
CA ARG A 97 -7.67 1.10 14.30
C ARG A 97 -7.75 1.97 13.04
N HIS A 98 -6.80 1.82 12.12
CA HIS A 98 -6.74 2.58 10.87
C HIS A 98 -6.15 1.74 9.74
N VAL A 99 -6.41 2.18 8.51
CA VAL A 99 -5.93 1.53 7.28
C VAL A 99 -4.41 1.37 7.23
N ASP A 100 -3.65 2.30 7.83
CA ASP A 100 -2.18 2.20 7.87
C ASP A 100 -1.71 0.99 8.68
N TRP A 101 -2.41 0.68 9.78
CA TRP A 101 -2.10 -0.50 10.60
C TRP A 101 -2.50 -1.80 9.87
N LEU A 102 -3.59 -1.78 9.11
CA LEU A 102 -4.00 -2.90 8.26
C LEU A 102 -2.99 -3.14 7.13
N HIS A 103 -2.52 -2.08 6.47
CA HIS A 103 -1.47 -2.19 5.44
C HIS A 103 -0.15 -2.69 6.02
N ARG A 104 0.23 -2.23 7.22
CA ARG A 104 1.41 -2.75 7.92
C ARG A 104 1.25 -4.24 8.24
N HIS A 105 0.07 -4.66 8.67
CA HIS A 105 -0.23 -6.09 8.83
C HIS A 105 -0.04 -6.87 7.52
N TYR A 106 -0.50 -6.35 6.38
CA TYR A 106 -0.23 -6.99 5.09
C TYR A 106 1.26 -7.08 4.75
N ALA A 107 2.06 -6.09 5.15
CA ALA A 107 3.52 -6.10 4.98
C ALA A 107 4.23 -7.08 5.92
N ASP A 108 3.72 -7.24 7.15
CA ASP A 108 4.27 -8.14 8.16
C ASP A 108 3.94 -9.61 7.87
N THR A 109 2.83 -9.89 7.18
CA THR A 109 2.40 -11.26 6.82
C THR A 109 2.14 -11.44 5.31
N PRO A 110 3.16 -11.25 4.45
CA PRO A 110 2.99 -11.27 2.99
C PRO A 110 2.65 -12.66 2.44
N ASP A 111 2.94 -13.73 3.19
CA ASP A 111 2.59 -15.11 2.86
C ASP A 111 1.08 -15.37 2.96
N ARG A 112 0.38 -14.62 3.81
CA ARG A 112 -1.06 -14.76 4.05
C ARG A 112 -1.92 -13.86 3.18
N HIS A 113 -1.32 -12.88 2.49
CA HIS A 113 -2.05 -11.86 1.75
C HIS A 113 -1.52 -11.69 0.34
N SER A 114 -2.43 -11.76 -0.63
CA SER A 114 -2.14 -11.35 -2.01
C SER A 114 -2.41 -9.85 -2.16
N PHE A 115 -1.64 -9.00 -1.47
CA PHE A 115 -1.78 -7.54 -1.48
C PHE A 115 -0.51 -6.86 -2.00
N CYS A 116 -0.67 -5.89 -2.89
CA CYS A 116 0.42 -5.02 -3.33
C CYS A 116 0.46 -3.75 -2.49
N LEU A 117 1.55 -3.55 -1.75
CA LEU A 117 1.74 -2.40 -0.86
C LEU A 117 1.90 -1.08 -1.61
N GLU A 118 2.47 -1.11 -2.82
CA GLU A 118 2.77 0.09 -3.60
C GLU A 118 1.50 0.71 -4.20
N CYS A 119 0.66 -0.11 -4.86
CA CYS A 119 -0.60 0.38 -5.43
C CYS A 119 -1.84 0.11 -4.56
N LYS A 120 -1.65 -0.43 -3.35
CA LYS A 120 -2.70 -0.73 -2.36
C LYS A 120 -3.84 -1.59 -2.94
N ARG A 121 -3.48 -2.67 -3.67
CA ARG A 121 -4.45 -3.52 -4.38
C ARG A 121 -4.40 -4.98 -3.94
N HIS A 122 -5.58 -5.58 -3.77
CA HIS A 122 -5.73 -7.02 -3.55
C HIS A 122 -5.78 -7.81 -4.86
N PHE A 123 -5.24 -9.01 -4.82
CA PHE A 123 -5.23 -9.98 -5.90
C PHE A 123 -5.95 -11.25 -5.44
N SER A 124 -6.61 -11.91 -6.39
CA SER A 124 -7.35 -13.15 -6.13
C SER A 124 -6.45 -14.35 -5.83
N SER A 125 -5.16 -14.28 -6.17
CA SER A 125 -4.19 -15.33 -5.91
C SER A 125 -2.77 -14.78 -5.71
N PRO A 126 -1.89 -15.55 -5.04
CA PRO A 126 -0.48 -15.18 -4.89
C PRO A 126 0.25 -15.10 -6.23
N ASP A 127 -0.09 -15.97 -7.19
CA ASP A 127 0.55 -15.96 -8.51
C ASP A 127 0.18 -14.72 -9.32
N ASN A 128 -1.07 -14.24 -9.20
CA ASN A 128 -1.48 -12.98 -9.81
C ASN A 128 -0.73 -11.79 -9.21
N LEU A 129 -0.49 -11.80 -7.89
CA LEU A 129 0.35 -10.78 -7.25
C LEU A 129 1.80 -10.86 -7.75
N LYS A 130 2.39 -12.05 -7.83
CA LYS A 130 3.75 -12.23 -8.36
C LYS A 130 3.87 -11.69 -9.79
N HIS A 131 2.91 -12.02 -10.65
CA HIS A 131 2.91 -11.52 -12.02
C HIS A 131 2.75 -10.00 -12.08
N HIS A 132 1.88 -9.43 -11.24
CA HIS A 132 1.73 -7.98 -11.09
C HIS A 132 3.03 -7.30 -10.65
N LEU A 133 3.71 -7.82 -9.63
CA LEU A 133 5.00 -7.27 -9.18
C LEU A 133 6.09 -7.41 -10.25
N ALA A 134 6.07 -8.51 -11.02
CA ALA A 134 7.00 -8.73 -12.12
C ALA A 134 6.72 -7.88 -13.37
N SER A 135 5.50 -7.34 -13.52
CA SER A 135 5.08 -6.60 -14.73
C SER A 135 5.69 -5.20 -14.87
N GLY A 136 6.46 -4.74 -13.89
CA GLY A 136 7.12 -3.42 -13.92
C GLY A 136 6.15 -2.24 -13.79
N LEU A 137 4.88 -2.47 -13.41
CA LEU A 137 3.87 -1.41 -13.27
C LEU A 137 4.23 -0.34 -12.23
N HIS A 138 5.04 -0.69 -11.22
CA HIS A 138 5.54 0.26 -10.22
C HIS A 138 6.99 0.69 -10.44
N GLN A 139 7.60 0.30 -11.55
CA GLN A 139 8.92 0.82 -11.89
C GLN A 139 8.80 2.30 -12.25
N GLU A 140 9.72 3.11 -11.73
CA GLU A 140 9.79 4.51 -12.12
C GLU A 140 10.06 4.63 -13.62
N ARG A 141 9.27 5.48 -14.28
CA ARG A 141 9.46 5.82 -15.69
C ARG A 141 10.58 6.85 -15.81
N THR A 142 11.82 6.38 -15.75
CA THR A 142 13.03 7.21 -15.78
C THR A 142 13.45 7.59 -17.19
N ILE A 143 13.02 6.82 -18.20
CA ILE A 143 13.45 7.02 -19.58
C ILE A 143 12.45 7.94 -20.28
N GLU A 144 12.92 9.12 -20.69
CA GLU A 144 12.12 10.09 -21.43
C GLU A 144 12.23 9.86 -22.94
N CYS A 145 11.17 10.18 -23.67
CA CYS A 145 11.24 10.23 -25.11
C CYS A 145 12.22 11.31 -25.55
N VAL A 146 13.11 10.94 -26.46
CA VAL A 146 14.14 11.83 -27.00
C VAL A 146 13.56 12.99 -27.85
N ALA A 147 12.36 12.82 -28.40
CA ALA A 147 11.75 13.80 -29.27
C ALA A 147 11.34 15.07 -28.49
N PRO A 148 11.74 16.29 -28.93
CA PRO A 148 11.58 17.53 -28.16
C PRO A 148 10.13 17.86 -27.77
N ARG A 149 9.15 17.47 -28.59
CA ARG A 149 7.72 17.74 -28.33
C ARG A 149 6.99 16.53 -27.74
N CYS A 150 7.68 15.42 -27.48
CA CYS A 150 7.10 14.23 -26.89
C CYS A 150 7.44 14.11 -25.40
N GLN A 151 6.48 14.41 -24.53
CA GLN A 151 6.66 14.35 -23.07
C GLN A 151 6.42 12.95 -22.46
N ARG A 152 6.49 11.89 -23.28
CA ARG A 152 6.22 10.52 -22.80
C ARG A 152 7.42 9.95 -22.07
N ARG A 153 7.15 9.20 -21.00
CA ARG A 153 8.14 8.50 -20.18
C ARG A 153 7.87 6.99 -20.16
N PHE A 154 8.92 6.20 -20.04
CA PHE A 154 8.90 4.74 -20.17
C PHE A 154 9.68 4.06 -19.05
N ILE A 155 9.27 2.85 -18.71
CA ILE A 155 9.87 2.02 -17.65
C ILE A 155 11.14 1.28 -18.10
N SER A 156 11.36 1.15 -19.41
CA SER A 156 12.47 0.42 -20.00
C SER A 156 12.73 0.89 -21.44
N LEU A 157 13.93 0.62 -21.97
CA LEU A 157 14.28 0.96 -23.35
C LEU A 157 13.38 0.24 -24.37
N PRO A 158 13.05 -1.06 -24.25
CA PRO A 158 12.13 -1.72 -25.19
C PRO A 158 10.75 -1.07 -25.22
N ALA A 159 10.28 -0.52 -24.09
CA ALA A 159 9.01 0.20 -24.04
C ALA A 159 9.08 1.54 -24.78
N LEU A 160 10.19 2.28 -24.67
CA LEU A 160 10.44 3.49 -25.45
C LEU A 160 10.53 3.17 -26.95
N LEU A 161 11.30 2.15 -27.32
CA LEU A 161 11.47 1.76 -28.71
C LEU A 161 10.16 1.25 -29.31
N GLY A 162 9.34 0.55 -28.53
CA GLY A 162 8.00 0.13 -28.94
C GLY A 162 7.07 1.32 -29.23
N HIS A 163 7.26 2.44 -28.54
CA HIS A 163 6.56 3.69 -28.84
C HIS A 163 6.96 4.28 -30.20
N TYR A 164 8.21 4.13 -30.63
CA TYR A 164 8.66 4.51 -31.98
C TYR A 164 8.17 3.52 -33.04
N ASP A 165 8.33 2.22 -32.79
CA ASP A 165 7.91 1.14 -33.69
C ASP A 165 6.40 1.19 -34.01
N SER A 166 5.58 1.56 -33.03
CA SER A 166 4.11 1.66 -33.18
C SER A 166 3.64 2.98 -33.79
N GLY A 167 4.56 3.89 -34.14
CA GLY A 167 4.21 5.24 -34.61
C GLY A 167 3.54 6.10 -33.52
N GLY A 168 3.74 5.74 -32.24
CA GLY A 168 3.20 6.50 -31.13
C GLY A 168 3.85 7.88 -30.95
N CYS A 169 5.03 8.09 -31.54
CA CYS A 169 5.71 9.39 -31.61
C CYS A 169 5.50 10.01 -33.00
N SER A 170 5.07 11.27 -33.05
CA SER A 170 4.89 11.99 -34.31
C SER A 170 6.20 12.47 -34.93
N GLU A 171 7.29 12.52 -34.16
CA GLU A 171 8.59 13.07 -34.58
C GLU A 171 9.60 11.96 -34.90
N ILE A 172 9.54 10.85 -34.16
CA ILE A 172 10.44 9.70 -34.36
C ILE A 172 9.61 8.53 -34.88
N SER A 173 9.91 8.12 -36.12
CA SER A 173 9.30 6.95 -36.75
C SER A 173 10.29 5.80 -36.85
N ARG A 174 9.79 4.64 -37.26
CA ARG A 174 10.60 3.48 -37.59
C ARG A 174 11.65 3.78 -38.67
N ASP A 175 11.29 4.54 -39.71
CA ASP A 175 12.21 4.86 -40.80
C ASP A 175 13.40 5.72 -40.32
N HIS A 176 13.16 6.61 -39.36
CA HIS A 176 14.25 7.32 -38.70
C HIS A 176 15.17 6.33 -37.98
N MET A 177 14.61 5.42 -37.15
CA MET A 177 15.38 4.39 -36.45
C MET A 177 16.25 3.56 -37.41
N ASP A 178 15.73 3.18 -38.57
CA ASP A 178 16.47 2.46 -39.60
C ASP A 178 17.64 3.28 -40.17
N CYS A 179 17.40 4.56 -40.47
CA CYS A 179 18.42 5.48 -40.97
C CYS A 179 19.57 5.68 -39.98
N PHE A 180 19.27 5.93 -38.70
CA PHE A 180 20.28 6.12 -37.67
C PHE A 180 21.04 4.83 -37.37
N THR A 181 20.35 3.69 -37.31
CA THR A 181 20.97 2.38 -37.14
C THR A 181 22.01 2.10 -38.23
N ARG A 182 21.72 2.46 -39.49
CA ARG A 182 22.69 2.39 -40.60
C ARG A 182 23.87 3.36 -40.43
N SER A 183 23.62 4.55 -39.88
CA SER A 183 24.62 5.61 -39.71
C SER A 183 25.69 5.30 -38.66
N VAL A 184 25.39 4.46 -37.66
CA VAL A 184 26.37 4.01 -36.63
C VAL A 184 27.27 2.85 -37.13
N GLY A 185 27.14 2.47 -38.41
CA GLY A 185 27.74 1.30 -39.03
C GLY A 185 29.15 0.93 -38.54
N GLY A 186 29.26 -0.25 -37.93
CA GLY A 186 30.53 -0.95 -37.69
C GLY A 186 31.03 -1.05 -36.25
N ARG A 187 30.34 -0.48 -35.25
CA ARG A 187 30.77 -0.57 -33.83
C ARG A 187 30.10 -1.67 -32.99
N GLY A 188 29.33 -2.59 -33.60
CA GLY A 188 28.87 -3.82 -32.95
C GLY A 188 27.36 -3.99 -32.71
N TYR A 189 26.50 -3.36 -33.53
CA TYR A 189 25.12 -3.09 -33.12
C TYR A 189 24.08 -3.39 -34.20
N ILE A 190 22.87 -3.67 -33.72
CA ILE A 190 21.68 -4.22 -34.39
C ILE A 190 21.65 -3.90 -35.89
N VAL A 191 21.65 -4.92 -36.74
CA VAL A 191 21.72 -4.72 -38.20
C VAL A 191 20.32 -4.70 -38.78
N ALA A 192 19.95 -3.61 -39.46
CA ALA A 192 18.77 -3.57 -40.32
C ALA A 192 19.08 -4.29 -41.64
N ASP A 193 18.31 -5.32 -41.96
CA ASP A 193 18.47 -6.12 -43.17
C ASP A 193 17.73 -5.44 -44.34
N ASP A 194 18.51 -4.95 -45.30
CA ASP A 194 18.03 -4.10 -46.41
C ASP A 194 17.01 -4.79 -47.32
N ASP A 195 17.04 -6.11 -47.41
CA ASP A 195 16.17 -6.88 -48.31
C ASP A 195 14.88 -7.37 -47.63
N THR A 196 14.81 -7.34 -46.29
CA THR A 196 13.79 -8.09 -45.55
C THR A 196 13.08 -7.33 -44.42
N HIS A 197 13.47 -6.08 -44.11
CA HIS A 197 12.87 -5.25 -43.03
C HIS A 197 12.92 -5.92 -41.64
N PHE A 198 13.93 -6.77 -41.41
CA PHE A 198 14.21 -7.34 -40.08
C PHE A 198 15.42 -6.69 -39.46
N TYR A 199 15.43 -6.66 -38.13
CA TYR A 199 16.59 -6.35 -37.32
C TYR A 199 17.26 -7.64 -36.86
N ARG A 200 18.59 -7.68 -36.86
CA ARG A 200 19.37 -8.83 -36.40
C ARG A 200 20.08 -8.52 -35.09
N CYS A 201 19.99 -9.45 -34.14
CA CYS A 201 20.81 -9.41 -32.93
C CYS A 201 22.27 -9.74 -33.30
N PRO A 202 23.25 -8.85 -33.04
CA PRO A 202 24.65 -9.09 -33.42
C PRO A 202 25.31 -10.21 -32.62
N LEU A 203 24.73 -10.60 -31.48
CA LEU A 203 25.27 -11.61 -30.57
C LEU A 203 24.83 -13.04 -30.92
N CYS A 204 23.69 -13.21 -31.60
CA CYS A 204 23.14 -14.54 -31.88
C CYS A 204 22.47 -14.69 -33.25
N ASP A 205 22.53 -13.65 -34.10
CA ASP A 205 21.94 -13.54 -35.44
C ASP A 205 20.42 -13.82 -35.51
N LYS A 206 19.73 -13.80 -34.37
CA LYS A 206 18.25 -13.88 -34.34
C LYS A 206 17.64 -12.66 -35.00
N ARG A 207 16.63 -12.91 -35.83
CA ARG A 207 15.88 -11.91 -36.58
C ARG A 207 14.62 -11.47 -35.84
N PHE A 208 14.35 -10.17 -35.86
CA PHE A 208 13.20 -9.54 -35.22
C PHE A 208 12.55 -8.56 -36.19
N LEU A 209 11.22 -8.48 -36.16
CA LEU A 209 10.46 -7.56 -37.01
C LEU A 209 10.53 -6.10 -36.52
N LEU A 210 10.81 -5.90 -35.23
CA LEU A 210 10.73 -4.62 -34.53
C LEU A 210 12.03 -4.37 -33.76
N PHE A 211 12.44 -3.11 -33.68
CA PHE A 211 13.67 -2.73 -32.99
C PHE A 211 13.53 -2.95 -31.47
N SER A 212 12.36 -2.66 -30.92
CA SER A 212 11.97 -3.02 -29.54
C SER A 212 12.11 -4.52 -29.24
N GLY A 213 11.87 -5.38 -30.23
CA GLY A 213 12.01 -6.83 -30.10
C GLY A 213 13.45 -7.28 -29.90
N VAL A 214 14.40 -6.64 -30.60
CA VAL A 214 15.83 -6.92 -30.41
C VAL A 214 16.30 -6.41 -29.05
N ALA A 215 15.91 -5.18 -28.67
CA ALA A 215 16.25 -4.62 -27.37
C ALA A 215 15.75 -5.49 -26.22
N ALA A 216 14.49 -5.94 -26.26
CA ALA A 216 13.91 -6.83 -25.25
C ALA A 216 14.63 -8.19 -25.19
N HIS A 217 15.13 -8.68 -26.33
CA HIS A 217 15.88 -9.93 -26.38
C HIS A 217 17.26 -9.81 -25.71
N VAL A 218 17.96 -8.71 -25.96
CA VAL A 218 19.29 -8.42 -25.40
C VAL A 218 19.20 -8.14 -23.90
N GLU A 219 18.29 -7.24 -23.48
CA GLU A 219 18.08 -6.92 -22.06
C GLU A 219 17.52 -8.10 -21.25
N GLY A 220 16.60 -8.86 -21.84
CA GLY A 220 16.03 -10.06 -21.21
C GLY A 220 17.03 -11.21 -21.04
N GLY A 221 18.28 -11.01 -21.48
CA GLY A 221 19.38 -11.92 -21.21
C GLY A 221 19.28 -13.27 -21.89
N LYS A 222 18.62 -13.33 -23.04
CA LYS A 222 18.39 -14.57 -23.81
C LYS A 222 19.49 -14.84 -24.85
N CYS A 223 20.54 -14.02 -24.90
CA CYS A 223 21.70 -14.17 -25.78
C CYS A 223 22.98 -13.72 -25.08
N ALA A 224 24.10 -14.41 -25.35
CA ALA A 224 25.46 -14.00 -24.96
C ALA A 224 25.67 -13.76 -23.45
N ASN A 225 26.89 -13.38 -23.04
CA ASN A 225 27.22 -13.07 -21.64
C ASN A 225 26.91 -11.61 -21.27
N GLU A 226 27.03 -11.25 -20.00
CA GLU A 226 26.66 -9.92 -19.48
C GLU A 226 27.50 -8.77 -20.06
N GLU A 227 28.81 -8.98 -20.27
CA GLU A 227 29.70 -7.97 -20.86
C GLU A 227 29.37 -7.67 -22.32
N GLU A 228 29.04 -8.70 -23.10
CA GLU A 228 28.61 -8.56 -24.50
C GLU A 228 27.26 -7.84 -24.61
N ARG A 229 26.35 -8.07 -23.66
CA ARG A 229 25.06 -7.37 -23.60
C ARG A 229 25.22 -5.91 -23.22
N ALA A 230 26.13 -5.59 -22.30
CA ALA A 230 26.40 -4.21 -21.89
C ALA A 230 26.87 -3.37 -23.08
N ARG A 231 27.79 -3.91 -23.89
CA ARG A 231 28.23 -3.26 -25.14
C ARG A 231 27.03 -3.00 -26.07
N VAL A 232 26.20 -4.01 -26.33
CA VAL A 232 25.01 -3.84 -27.20
C VAL A 232 24.01 -2.82 -26.63
N GLY A 233 23.86 -2.75 -25.31
CA GLY A 233 23.07 -1.72 -24.64
C GLY A 233 23.62 -0.31 -24.82
N GLU A 234 24.93 -0.10 -24.67
CA GLU A 234 25.58 1.21 -24.86
C GLU A 234 25.28 1.80 -26.24
N SER A 235 25.18 0.95 -27.26
CA SER A 235 24.92 1.48 -28.59
C SER A 235 23.49 1.76 -28.94
N ILE A 236 22.54 1.13 -28.25
CA ILE A 236 21.15 1.59 -28.34
C ILE A 236 21.10 3.04 -27.86
N TRP A 237 21.86 3.38 -26.81
CA TRP A 237 22.01 4.76 -26.37
C TRP A 237 22.79 5.63 -27.36
N ASP A 238 23.85 5.14 -28.01
CA ASP A 238 24.55 5.90 -29.06
C ASP A 238 23.62 6.26 -30.23
N ILE A 239 22.77 5.31 -30.66
CA ILE A 239 21.74 5.55 -31.68
C ILE A 239 20.80 6.66 -31.20
N LEU A 240 20.24 6.53 -29.99
CA LEU A 240 19.34 7.54 -29.40
C LEU A 240 20.02 8.90 -29.17
N ALA A 241 21.33 8.94 -28.90
CA ALA A 241 22.09 10.17 -28.74
C ALA A 241 22.31 10.88 -30.08
N LEU A 242 22.50 10.13 -31.19
CA LEU A 242 22.53 10.72 -32.52
C LEU A 242 21.20 11.40 -32.84
N PHE A 243 20.07 10.80 -32.48
CA PHE A 243 18.77 11.45 -32.64
C PHE A 243 18.68 12.82 -31.95
N GLN A 244 19.22 12.96 -30.72
CA GLN A 244 19.27 14.24 -30.02
C GLN A 244 20.13 15.30 -30.71
N GLN A 245 21.12 14.90 -31.51
CA GLN A 245 22.04 15.83 -32.17
C GLN A 245 21.49 16.39 -33.48
N TYR A 246 20.55 15.68 -34.12
CA TYR A 246 19.94 16.08 -35.40
C TYR A 246 18.58 16.82 -35.24
N HIS A 247 18.18 17.13 -34.00
CA HIS A 247 17.00 17.92 -33.63
C HIS A 247 17.30 18.90 -32.50
#